data_AF-A0A0H5QTT9-F1
#
_entry.id   AF-A0A0H5QTT9-F1
#
_cell.length_a   1.000
_cell.length_b   1.000
_cell.length_c   1.000
_cell.angle_alpha   90.00
_cell.angle_beta   90.00
_cell.angle_gamma   90.00
#
_symmetry.space_group_name_H-M   'P 1'
#
loop_
_entity.id
_entity.type
_entity.pdbx_description
1 polymer ?
#
loop_
_entity_poly.entity_id
_entity_poly.type
_entity_poly.pdbx_seq_one_letter_code
_entity_poly.pdbx_strand_id
1 'polypeptide(L)'
;LLSWPGQIVLAVDQIIWTSEVEDALQKGGNRGLKKFLHKLNQQLDSVVELVRSPLTELDRLTLGALVVIDVHARDSVFKMIESGCEDTDAFEWKGQLRYYMEEEMLKVRMINASIDYAYEYLGNSSRLVITPLTDR
;
A
#
# COMPACT_ATOMS: atom_id res chain seq x y z
N LEU A 1 -11.79 4.79 -8.72
CA LEU A 1 -11.48 3.38 -8.40
C LEU A 1 -12.20 2.42 -9.36
N LEU A 2 -13.53 2.47 -9.46
CA LEU A 2 -14.33 1.44 -10.17
C LEU A 2 -14.29 1.49 -11.71
N SER A 3 -13.71 2.53 -12.32
CA SER A 3 -13.60 2.64 -13.79
C SER A 3 -12.39 1.91 -14.38
N TRP A 4 -11.54 1.30 -13.54
CA TRP A 4 -10.27 0.71 -13.94
C TRP A 4 -10.18 -0.76 -13.49
N PRO A 5 -9.41 -1.61 -14.19
CA PRO A 5 -9.18 -2.98 -13.75
C PRO A 5 -8.61 -3.02 -12.33
N GLY A 6 -9.08 -3.95 -11.50
CA GLY A 6 -8.73 -3.99 -10.08
C GLY A 6 -7.24 -4.10 -9.86
N GLN A 7 -6.54 -4.93 -10.65
CA GLN A 7 -5.08 -5.04 -10.59
C GLN A 7 -4.36 -3.70 -10.81
N ILE A 8 -4.84 -2.84 -11.71
CA ILE A 8 -4.26 -1.51 -11.94
C ILE A 8 -4.53 -0.60 -10.76
N VAL A 9 -5.74 -0.64 -10.19
CA VAL A 9 -6.09 0.11 -8.98
C VAL A 9 -5.14 -0.23 -7.84
N LEU A 10 -4.91 -1.53 -7.58
CA LEU A 10 -4.02 -1.99 -6.51
C LEU A 10 -2.55 -1.61 -6.75
N ALA A 11 -2.08 -1.67 -7.99
CA ALA A 11 -0.70 -1.30 -8.32
C ALA A 11 -0.47 0.21 -8.14
N VAL A 12 -1.42 1.04 -8.59
CA VAL A 12 -1.35 2.49 -8.44
C VAL A 12 -1.45 2.89 -6.97
N ASP A 13 -2.32 2.24 -6.21
CA ASP A 13 -2.41 2.44 -4.77
C ASP A 13 -1.06 2.19 -4.07
N GLN A 14 -0.38 1.08 -4.40
CA GLN A 14 0.94 0.79 -3.84
C GLN A 14 2.03 1.78 -4.27
N ILE A 15 1.98 2.30 -5.50
CA ILE A 15 2.89 3.37 -5.95
C ILE A 15 2.68 4.63 -5.11
N ILE A 16 1.43 5.05 -4.94
CA ILE A 16 1.07 6.25 -4.17
C ILE A 16 1.49 6.05 -2.71
N TRP A 17 1.14 4.93 -2.09
CA TRP A 17 1.52 4.62 -0.72
C TRP A 17 3.04 4.64 -0.55
N THR A 18 3.80 4.03 -1.46
CA THR A 18 5.26 4.03 -1.42
C THR A 18 5.81 5.46 -1.43
N SER A 19 5.35 6.28 -2.37
CA SER A 19 5.80 7.66 -2.49
C SER A 19 5.43 8.51 -1.26
N GLU A 20 4.24 8.33 -0.69
CA GLU A 20 3.76 9.14 0.44
C GLU A 20 4.42 8.75 1.76
N VAL A 21 4.76 7.48 1.97
CA VAL A 21 5.57 7.06 3.13
C VAL A 21 6.97 7.65 3.08
N GLU A 22 7.63 7.59 1.92
CA GLU A 22 8.96 8.19 1.76
C GLU A 22 8.94 9.70 1.94
N ASP A 23 7.93 10.38 1.40
CA ASP A 23 7.75 11.83 1.59
C ASP A 23 7.53 12.18 3.08
N ALA A 24 6.72 11.39 3.79
CA ALA A 24 6.49 11.57 5.22
C ALA A 24 7.77 11.38 6.04
N LEU A 25 8.57 10.36 5.74
CA LEU A 25 9.87 10.11 6.37
C LEU A 25 10.86 11.23 6.07
N GLN A 26 11.01 11.64 4.81
CA GLN A 26 11.97 12.68 4.41
C GLN A 26 11.63 14.05 5.00
N LYS A 27 10.34 14.42 5.08
CA LYS A 27 9.91 15.74 5.60
C LYS A 27 9.86 15.82 7.11
N GLY A 28 9.70 14.70 7.82
CA GLY A 28 9.40 14.76 9.25
C GLY A 28 9.70 13.49 10.05
N GLY A 29 10.33 12.49 9.46
CA GLY A 29 10.67 11.21 10.08
C GLY A 29 9.47 10.56 10.75
N ASN A 30 9.65 10.10 11.98
CA ASN A 30 8.60 9.44 12.77
C ASN A 30 7.37 10.34 12.97
N ARG A 31 7.58 11.66 13.12
CA ARG A 31 6.47 12.63 13.25
C ARG A 31 5.71 12.81 11.94
N GLY A 32 6.39 12.71 10.81
CA GLY A 32 5.78 12.69 9.48
C GLY A 32 4.87 11.48 9.32
N LEU A 33 5.36 10.29 9.69
CA LEU A 33 4.57 9.06 9.69
C LEU A 33 3.31 9.17 10.57
N LYS A 34 3.40 9.76 11.76
CA LYS A 34 2.21 9.98 12.64
C LYS A 34 1.14 10.83 11.97
N LYS A 35 1.52 11.88 11.23
CA LYS A 35 0.58 12.69 10.45
C LYS A 35 -0.01 11.88 9.29
N PHE A 36 0.84 11.12 8.60
CA PHE A 36 0.41 10.28 7.49
C PHE A 36 -0.56 9.18 7.91
N LEU A 37 -0.36 8.56 9.07
CA LEU A 37 -1.27 7.57 9.65
C LEU A 37 -2.70 8.13 9.80
N HIS A 38 -2.85 9.40 10.18
CA HIS A 38 -4.18 10.02 10.26
C HIS A 38 -4.87 10.08 8.88
N LYS A 39 -4.11 10.41 7.83
CA LYS A 39 -4.61 10.40 6.44
C LYS A 39 -5.01 8.98 6.00
N LEU A 40 -4.18 7.97 6.29
CA LEU A 40 -4.49 6.57 5.96
C LEU A 40 -5.79 6.10 6.61
N ASN A 41 -6.03 6.47 7.87
CA ASN A 41 -7.30 6.15 8.54
C ASN A 41 -8.51 6.77 7.82
N GLN A 42 -8.42 8.06 7.44
CA GLN A 42 -9.50 8.73 6.71
C GLN A 42 -9.76 8.11 5.32
N GLN A 43 -8.69 7.74 4.61
CA GLN A 43 -8.80 7.07 3.31
C GLN A 43 -9.45 5.70 3.47
N LEU A 44 -9.03 4.90 4.46
CA LEU A 44 -9.62 3.60 4.76
C LEU A 44 -11.10 3.72 5.11
N ASP A 45 -11.50 4.68 5.95
CA ASP A 45 -12.90 4.93 6.28
C ASP A 45 -13.71 5.23 5.02
N SER A 46 -13.16 6.04 4.11
CA SER A 46 -13.81 6.36 2.82
C SER A 46 -13.99 5.14 1.92
N VAL A 47 -12.99 4.24 1.87
CA VAL A 47 -13.07 2.99 1.10
C VAL A 47 -14.09 2.04 1.74
N VAL A 48 -14.15 1.96 3.07
CA VAL A 48 -15.13 1.15 3.82
C VAL A 48 -16.56 1.64 3.55
N GLU A 49 -16.81 2.95 3.52
CA GLU A 49 -18.12 3.48 3.15
C GLU A 49 -18.47 3.15 1.69
N LEU A 50 -17.51 3.21 0.77
CA LEU A 50 -17.73 2.81 -0.62
C LEU A 50 -18.13 1.33 -0.73
N VAL A 51 -17.51 0.45 0.05
CA VAL A 51 -17.84 -0.99 0.10
C VAL A 51 -19.28 -1.26 0.57
N ARG A 52 -19.86 -0.35 1.38
CA ARG A 52 -21.25 -0.45 1.86
C ARG A 52 -22.29 0.01 0.83
N SER A 53 -21.87 0.68 -0.23
CA SER A 53 -22.77 1.08 -1.31
C SER A 53 -23.20 -0.11 -2.19
N PRO A 54 -24.25 0.04 -3.02
CA PRO A 54 -24.57 -0.96 -4.04
C PRO A 54 -23.43 -1.10 -5.05
N LEU A 55 -22.88 -2.30 -5.18
CA LEU A 55 -21.70 -2.59 -6.01
C LEU A 55 -21.96 -3.81 -6.90
N THR A 56 -21.33 -3.81 -8.07
CA THR A 56 -21.25 -5.04 -8.89
C THR A 56 -20.35 -6.07 -8.22
N GLU A 57 -20.41 -7.33 -8.66
CA GLU A 57 -19.53 -8.38 -8.16
C GLU A 57 -18.05 -8.04 -8.38
N LEU A 58 -17.71 -7.47 -9.55
CA LEU A 58 -16.35 -7.09 -9.91
C LEU A 58 -15.83 -5.93 -9.05
N ASP A 59 -16.70 -4.95 -8.78
CA ASP A 59 -16.37 -3.82 -7.90
C ASP A 59 -16.13 -4.31 -6.47
N ARG A 60 -16.96 -5.25 -6.00
CA ARG A 60 -16.83 -5.85 -4.66
C ARG A 60 -15.52 -6.62 -4.52
N LEU A 61 -15.10 -7.37 -5.53
CA LEU A 61 -13.80 -8.04 -5.53
C LEU A 61 -12.64 -7.04 -5.49
N THR A 62 -12.72 -5.99 -6.32
CA THR A 62 -11.68 -4.95 -6.39
C THR A 62 -11.55 -4.20 -5.07
N LEU A 63 -12.66 -3.71 -4.51
CA LEU A 63 -12.64 -2.98 -3.25
C LEU A 63 -12.32 -3.89 -2.06
N GLY A 64 -12.75 -5.15 -2.07
CA GLY A 64 -12.36 -6.12 -1.05
C GLY A 64 -10.85 -6.35 -1.01
N ALA A 65 -10.21 -6.48 -2.18
CA ALA A 65 -8.76 -6.57 -2.28
C ALA A 65 -8.07 -5.27 -1.84
N LEU A 66 -8.61 -4.11 -2.20
CA LEU A 66 -8.09 -2.80 -1.81
C LEU A 66 -8.12 -2.62 -0.29
N VAL A 67 -9.25 -2.93 0.37
CA VAL A 67 -9.36 -2.85 1.85
C VAL A 67 -8.30 -3.71 2.55
N VAL A 68 -8.04 -4.93 2.06
CA VAL A 68 -7.01 -5.80 2.64
C VAL A 68 -5.63 -5.16 2.54
N ILE A 69 -5.31 -4.54 1.41
CA ILE A 69 -4.02 -3.87 1.18
C ILE A 69 -3.92 -2.60 2.03
N ASP A 70 -4.97 -1.76 2.06
CA ASP A 70 -5.00 -0.50 2.82
C ASP A 70 -4.85 -0.74 4.33
N VAL A 71 -5.52 -1.78 4.86
CA VAL A 71 -5.37 -2.17 6.28
C VAL A 71 -3.94 -2.57 6.58
N HIS A 72 -3.32 -3.40 5.71
CA HIS A 72 -1.92 -3.76 5.88
C HIS A 72 -1.00 -2.55 5.80
N ALA A 73 -1.19 -1.68 4.80
CA ALA A 73 -0.41 -0.46 4.60
C ALA A 73 -0.46 0.47 5.83
N ARG A 74 -1.65 0.66 6.41
CA ARG A 74 -1.85 1.40 7.65
C ARG A 74 -1.14 0.74 8.83
N ASP A 75 -1.30 -0.57 9.00
CA ASP A 75 -0.72 -1.31 10.11
C ASP A 75 0.82 -1.35 10.04
N SER A 76 1.39 -1.42 8.83
CA SER A 76 2.84 -1.27 8.60
C SER A 76 3.34 0.12 9.00
N VAL A 77 2.61 1.18 8.65
CA VAL A 77 2.94 2.55 9.10
C VAL A 77 2.85 2.68 10.62
N PHE A 78 1.82 2.09 11.24
CA PHE A 78 1.68 2.08 12.69
C PHE A 78 2.87 1.37 13.37
N LYS A 79 3.27 0.20 12.88
CA LYS A 79 4.46 -0.52 13.38
C LYS A 79 5.75 0.27 13.20
N MET A 80 5.94 0.91 12.04
CA MET A 80 7.09 1.80 11.80
C MET A 80 7.13 2.98 12.78
N ILE A 81 5.96 3.50 13.17
CA ILE A 81 5.87 4.53 14.19
C ILE A 81 6.31 4.00 15.55
N GLU A 82 5.82 2.81 15.95
CA GLU A 82 6.15 2.17 17.22
C GLU A 82 7.63 1.78 17.32
N SER A 83 8.25 1.38 16.21
CA SER A 83 9.68 1.03 16.15
C SER A 83 10.62 2.25 16.17
N GLY A 84 10.07 3.47 16.03
CA GLY A 84 10.87 4.68 15.97
C GLY A 84 11.57 4.88 14.61
N CYS A 85 10.96 4.40 13.52
CA CYS A 85 11.46 4.65 12.16
C CYS A 85 11.53 6.16 11.88
N GLU A 86 12.73 6.67 11.56
CA GLU A 86 13.00 8.10 11.35
C GLU A 86 13.39 8.44 9.90
N ASP A 87 13.81 7.49 9.09
CA ASP A 87 14.24 7.73 7.72
C ASP A 87 13.97 6.53 6.79
N THR A 88 14.20 6.74 5.50
CA THR A 88 13.99 5.72 4.47
C THR A 88 15.07 4.62 4.46
N ASP A 89 16.11 4.75 5.27
CA ASP A 89 17.15 3.74 5.42
C ASP A 89 16.83 2.69 6.48
N ALA A 90 15.83 2.96 7.34
CA ALA A 90 15.34 2.05 8.36
C ALA A 90 14.89 0.69 7.78
N PHE A 91 15.20 -0.37 8.53
CA PHE A 91 14.89 -1.75 8.12
C PHE A 91 13.39 -1.98 8.01
N GLU A 92 12.61 -1.39 8.91
CA GLU A 92 11.16 -1.52 8.96
C GLU A 92 10.49 -0.99 7.70
N TRP A 93 11.03 0.08 7.12
CA TRP A 93 10.60 0.58 5.81
C TRP A 93 11.13 -0.28 4.67
N LYS A 94 12.43 -0.61 4.68
CA LYS A 94 13.05 -1.42 3.62
C LYS A 94 12.44 -2.81 3.49
N GLY A 95 11.91 -3.36 4.59
CA GLY A 95 11.22 -4.65 4.63
C GLY A 95 9.86 -4.67 3.95
N GLN A 96 9.27 -3.50 3.65
CA GLN A 96 8.01 -3.44 2.95
C GLN A 96 8.19 -3.67 1.44
N LEU A 97 7.14 -4.19 0.80
CA LEU A 97 7.06 -4.27 -0.66
C LEU A 97 6.76 -2.87 -1.22
N ARG A 98 7.68 -2.33 -2.02
CA ARG A 98 7.68 -0.92 -2.45
C ARG A 98 7.65 -0.81 -3.97
N TYR A 99 6.85 0.11 -4.47
CA TYR A 99 6.56 0.27 -5.89
C TYR A 99 7.10 1.63 -6.37
N TYR A 100 8.03 1.60 -7.32
CA TYR A 100 8.70 2.78 -7.85
C TYR A 100 8.45 2.91 -9.35
N MET A 101 8.05 4.09 -9.81
CA MET A 101 7.99 4.40 -11.24
C MET A 101 9.34 5.01 -11.65
N GLU A 102 10.15 4.27 -12.41
CA GLU A 102 11.48 4.68 -12.87
C GLU A 102 11.60 4.47 -14.38
N GLU A 103 12.01 5.50 -15.12
CA GLU A 103 12.23 5.38 -16.59
C GLU A 103 11.01 4.78 -17.32
N GLU A 104 9.80 5.20 -16.92
CA GLU A 104 8.52 4.69 -17.43
C GLU A 104 8.24 3.20 -17.13
N MET A 105 9.06 2.57 -16.28
CA MET A 105 8.86 1.20 -15.82
C MET A 105 8.56 1.16 -14.32
N LEU A 106 7.53 0.40 -13.97
CA LEU A 106 7.24 0.06 -12.59
C LEU A 106 8.23 -1.00 -12.09
N LYS A 107 8.95 -0.67 -11.01
CA LYS A 107 9.83 -1.58 -10.29
C LYS A 107 9.29 -1.88 -8.91
N VAL A 108 9.42 -3.14 -8.51
CA VAL A 108 9.06 -3.62 -7.18
C VAL A 108 10.33 -3.90 -6.39
N ARG A 109 10.44 -3.35 -5.19
CA ARG A 109 11.60 -3.49 -4.30
C ARG A 109 11.20 -4.02 -2.94
N MET A 110 12.07 -4.84 -2.37
CA MET A 110 11.98 -5.31 -0.97
C MET A 110 13.39 -5.61 -0.49
N ILE A 111 13.79 -5.04 0.65
CA ILE A 111 15.15 -5.11 1.20
C ILE A 111 16.19 -4.71 0.14
N ASN A 112 16.90 -5.68 -0.43
CA ASN A 112 17.95 -5.52 -1.44
C ASN A 112 17.53 -6.05 -2.83
N ALA A 113 16.35 -6.66 -2.94
CA ALA A 113 15.80 -7.14 -4.20
C ALA A 113 15.11 -5.98 -4.92
N SER A 114 15.35 -5.90 -6.23
CA SER A 114 14.66 -5.00 -7.15
C SER A 114 14.34 -5.79 -8.41
N ILE A 115 13.07 -5.83 -8.78
CA ILE A 115 12.60 -6.55 -9.98
C ILE A 115 11.68 -5.64 -10.79
N ASP A 116 11.65 -5.83 -12.09
CA ASP A 116 10.68 -5.16 -12.96
C ASP A 116 9.30 -5.79 -12.77
N TYR A 117 8.26 -4.96 -12.73
CA TYR A 117 6.90 -5.46 -12.70
C TYR A 117 6.59 -6.12 -14.04
N ALA A 118 6.16 -7.39 -14.03
CA ALA A 118 6.01 -8.18 -15.25
C ALA A 118 4.81 -7.80 -16.15
N TYR A 119 3.91 -6.93 -15.66
CA TYR A 119 2.68 -6.50 -16.36
C TYR A 119 1.73 -7.64 -16.78
N GLU A 120 1.89 -8.84 -16.24
CA GLU A 120 0.96 -9.94 -16.47
C GLU A 120 -0.38 -9.66 -15.77
N TYR A 121 -1.48 -9.74 -16.51
CA TYR A 121 -2.81 -9.61 -15.94
C TYR A 121 -3.28 -10.95 -15.38
N LEU A 122 -3.40 -11.03 -14.05
CA LEU A 122 -3.76 -12.24 -13.32
C LEU A 122 -5.25 -12.30 -12.97
N GLY A 123 -6.03 -11.30 -13.39
CA GLY A 123 -7.45 -11.16 -13.05
C GLY A 123 -7.71 -10.50 -11.71
N ASN A 124 -8.98 -10.22 -11.43
CA ASN A 124 -9.44 -9.67 -10.16
C ASN A 124 -9.69 -10.81 -9.17
N SER A 125 -8.67 -11.18 -8.41
CA SER A 125 -8.75 -12.18 -7.34
C SER A 125 -8.79 -11.53 -5.96
N SER A 126 -9.36 -12.23 -4.98
CA SER A 126 -9.31 -11.82 -3.59
C SER A 126 -7.87 -11.87 -3.07
N ARG A 127 -7.56 -10.99 -2.11
CA ARG A 127 -6.26 -10.98 -1.43
C ARG A 127 -6.38 -11.66 -0.07
N LEU A 128 -5.37 -12.44 0.28
CA LEU A 128 -5.25 -13.00 1.62
C LEU A 128 -4.83 -11.89 2.59
N VAL A 129 -5.36 -11.95 3.81
CA VAL A 129 -4.98 -11.02 4.88
C VAL A 129 -3.51 -11.24 5.23
N ILE A 130 -2.74 -10.16 5.26
CA ILE A 130 -1.32 -10.20 5.59
C ILE A 130 -1.18 -10.22 7.12
N THR A 131 -0.46 -11.22 7.62
CA THR A 131 -0.21 -11.40 9.06
C THR A 131 1.28 -11.35 9.34
N PRO A 132 1.72 -11.14 10.60
CA PRO A 132 3.15 -11.18 10.94
C PRO A 132 3.87 -12.48 10.55
N LEU A 133 3.16 -13.58 10.29
CA LEU A 133 3.76 -14.84 9.82
C LEU A 133 4.08 -14.82 8.32
N THR A 134 3.37 -13.99 7.55
CA THR A 134 3.53 -13.82 6.10
C THR A 134 4.45 -12.64 5.74
N ASP A 135 4.70 -11.74 6.71
CA ASP A 135 5.44 -10.48 6.59
C ASP A 135 6.89 -10.59 7.13
N ARG A 136 7.49 -11.80 7.11
CA ARG A 136 8.84 -12.08 7.66
C ARG A 136 9.94 -11.99 6.62
#